data_AF-A0A1H0J0P4-F1
#
_entry.id   AF-A0A1H0J0P4-F1
#
_cell.length_a   1.000
_cell.length_b   1.000
_cell.length_c   1.000
_cell.angle_alpha   90.00
_cell.angle_beta   90.00
_cell.angle_gamma   90.00
#
_symmetry.space_group_name_H-M   'P 1'
#
loop_
_entity.id
_entity.type
_entity.pdbx_description
1 polymer ?
#
loop_
_entity_poly.entity_id
_entity_poly.type
_entity_poly.pdbx_seq_one_letter_code
_entity_poly.pdbx_strand_id
1 'polypeptide(L)'
;MTKINTVSAKGDSFLVHSDDYDVMFDALNVTVSGVAGDVLETSDAKVTDTSAEVLGILAEDTDGSQGNVRVMVRGNPTTVDAQKLNYNTSVAADIDALLEEKGIVAVNK
;
A
#
# COMPACT_ATOMS: atom_id res chain seq x y z
N MET A 1 5.02 -23.41 -23.66
CA MET A 1 5.03 -23.63 -22.21
C MET A 1 4.51 -22.36 -21.56
N THR A 2 3.23 -22.35 -21.20
CA THR A 2 2.58 -21.21 -20.57
C THR A 2 3.20 -21.02 -19.18
N LYS A 3 3.79 -19.85 -18.92
CA LYS A 3 4.25 -19.47 -17.58
C LYS A 3 3.05 -19.59 -16.64
N ILE A 4 3.14 -20.48 -15.67
CA ILE A 4 2.30 -20.41 -14.48
C ILE A 4 2.77 -19.16 -13.75
N ASN A 5 2.02 -18.07 -13.85
CA ASN A 5 2.18 -16.97 -12.90
C ASN A 5 1.78 -17.55 -11.55
N THR A 6 2.76 -17.69 -10.65
CA THR A 6 2.50 -17.96 -9.24
C THR A 6 1.43 -16.98 -8.78
N VAL A 7 0.30 -17.51 -8.31
CA VAL A 7 -0.71 -16.71 -7.62
C VAL A 7 -0.05 -16.31 -6.31
N SER A 8 0.65 -15.17 -6.27
CA SER A 8 1.03 -14.53 -5.02
C SER A 8 -0.25 -14.40 -4.19
N ALA A 9 -0.18 -14.74 -2.90
CA ALA A 9 -1.34 -14.59 -2.02
C ALA A 9 -1.88 -13.16 -2.18
N LYS A 10 -3.19 -13.01 -2.46
CA LYS A 10 -3.83 -11.69 -2.47
C LYS A 10 -3.64 -11.10 -1.07
N GLY A 11 -2.71 -10.17 -0.98
CA GLY A 11 -1.93 -9.87 0.21
C GLY A 11 -2.65 -8.93 1.15
N ASP A 12 -3.82 -9.32 1.66
CA ASP A 12 -4.49 -8.58 2.73
C ASP A 12 -3.81 -8.83 4.10
N SER A 13 -2.55 -9.31 4.11
CA SER A 13 -1.80 -9.78 5.29
C SER A 13 -1.32 -8.68 6.25
N PHE A 14 -1.49 -7.40 5.87
CA PHE A 14 -1.13 -6.23 6.67
C PHE A 14 -2.31 -5.64 7.46
N LEU A 15 -3.54 -6.07 7.18
CA LEU A 15 -4.73 -5.59 7.90
C LEU A 15 -4.81 -6.27 9.28
N VAL A 16 -4.89 -5.46 10.35
CA VAL A 16 -4.97 -5.95 11.73
C VAL A 16 -6.42 -5.95 12.25
N HIS A 17 -7.23 -4.97 11.83
CA HIS A 17 -8.65 -4.85 12.18
C HIS A 17 -9.36 -3.97 11.14
N SER A 18 -10.56 -4.36 10.71
CA SER A 18 -11.40 -3.61 9.76
C SER A 18 -12.81 -3.56 10.33
N ASP A 19 -13.21 -2.40 10.85
CA ASP A 19 -14.60 -2.16 11.24
C ASP A 19 -15.43 -1.88 9.98
N ASP A 20 -15.84 -2.97 9.32
CA ASP A 20 -16.97 -3.10 8.38
C ASP A 20 -17.25 -1.88 7.49
N TYR A 21 -16.57 -1.77 6.34
CA TYR A 21 -17.12 -1.36 5.03
C TYR A 21 -15.99 -1.45 3.99
N ASP A 22 -16.34 -2.02 2.83
CA ASP A 22 -15.56 -2.29 1.61
C ASP A 22 -14.94 -1.03 0.90
N VAL A 23 -14.58 0.02 1.64
CA VAL A 23 -14.19 1.35 1.12
C VAL A 23 -12.75 1.77 1.41
N MET A 24 -11.96 0.95 2.11
CA MET A 24 -10.55 1.28 2.39
C MET A 24 -9.69 1.18 1.13
N PHE A 25 -10.09 0.30 0.20
CA PHE A 25 -9.39 -0.01 -1.02
C PHE A 25 -10.12 0.59 -2.22
N ASP A 26 -9.37 1.30 -3.06
CA ASP A 26 -9.83 1.71 -4.37
C ASP A 26 -9.04 0.95 -5.44
N ALA A 27 -9.69 0.69 -6.58
CA ALA A 27 -9.05 0.11 -7.75
C ALA A 27 -8.42 1.22 -8.59
N LEU A 28 -7.10 1.39 -8.50
CA LEU A 28 -6.34 2.44 -9.19
C LEU A 28 -5.46 1.86 -10.29
N ASN A 29 -5.33 2.57 -11.40
CA ASN A 29 -4.38 2.22 -12.45
C ASN A 29 -2.97 2.57 -11.99
N VAL A 30 -2.22 1.60 -11.47
CA VAL A 30 -0.85 1.78 -10.96
C VAL A 30 0.13 1.32 -12.03
N THR A 31 1.03 2.21 -12.42
CA THR A 31 2.01 1.98 -13.50
C THR A 31 3.43 1.68 -13.00
N VAL A 32 3.64 1.76 -11.68
CA VAL A 32 4.90 1.35 -11.03
C VAL A 32 4.82 -0.12 -10.59
N SER A 33 5.91 -0.87 -10.74
CA SER A 33 5.99 -2.22 -10.22
C SER A 33 6.15 -2.24 -8.71
N GLY A 34 5.48 -3.14 -8.02
CA GLY A 34 5.48 -3.22 -6.57
C GLY A 34 4.97 -4.54 -6.02
N VAL A 35 5.17 -4.71 -4.73
CA VAL A 35 4.66 -5.84 -3.96
C VAL A 35 3.68 -5.35 -2.90
N ALA A 36 2.79 -6.23 -2.45
CA ALA A 36 1.86 -5.89 -1.37
C ALA A 36 2.63 -5.33 -0.14
N GLY A 37 2.14 -4.23 0.43
CA GLY A 37 2.79 -3.48 1.51
C GLY A 37 3.68 -2.32 1.05
N ASP A 38 3.95 -2.18 -0.26
CA ASP A 38 4.63 -0.98 -0.79
C ASP A 38 3.78 0.28 -0.57
N VAL A 39 4.40 1.32 -0.01
CA VAL A 39 3.76 2.63 0.12
C VAL A 39 3.99 3.45 -1.14
N LEU A 40 2.90 3.99 -1.69
CA LEU A 40 2.91 4.77 -2.93
C LEU A 40 2.80 6.25 -2.63
N GLU A 41 3.59 7.07 -3.32
CA GLU A 41 3.41 8.54 -3.35
C GLU A 41 2.33 8.90 -4.36
N THR A 42 2.37 8.27 -5.54
CA THR A 42 1.42 8.45 -6.66
C THR A 42 1.15 7.09 -7.34
N SER A 43 0.32 7.07 -8.38
CA SER A 43 0.06 5.84 -9.16
C SER A 43 1.28 5.34 -9.95
N ASP A 44 2.29 6.18 -10.13
CA ASP A 44 3.48 5.90 -10.93
C ASP A 44 4.79 5.97 -10.12
N ALA A 45 4.73 6.26 -8.82
CA ALA A 45 5.91 6.32 -7.96
C ALA A 45 5.67 5.74 -6.55
N LYS A 46 6.68 5.05 -6.05
CA LYS A 46 6.79 4.68 -4.62
C LYS A 46 7.34 5.84 -3.83
N VAL A 47 7.10 5.84 -2.52
CA VAL A 47 7.68 6.84 -1.63
C VAL A 47 9.22 6.85 -1.67
N THR A 48 9.78 8.04 -1.50
CA THR A 48 11.22 8.32 -1.37
C THR A 48 11.47 9.25 -0.19
N ASP A 49 12.73 9.56 0.09
CA ASP A 49 13.14 10.48 1.15
C ASP A 49 12.67 11.93 0.93
N THR A 50 12.17 12.26 -0.26
CA THR A 50 11.63 13.58 -0.59
C THR A 50 10.11 13.61 -0.71
N SER A 51 9.42 12.47 -0.51
CA SER A 51 7.97 12.43 -0.65
C SER A 51 7.30 13.32 0.39
N ALA A 52 6.40 14.18 -0.08
CA ALA A 52 5.61 15.08 0.76
C ALA A 52 4.15 14.63 0.88
N GLU A 53 3.77 13.59 0.13
CA GLU A 53 2.45 13.01 0.13
C GLU A 53 2.53 11.49 0.01
N VAL A 54 1.44 10.85 0.39
CA VAL A 54 1.21 9.42 0.18
C VAL A 54 -0.08 9.30 -0.62
N LEU A 55 -0.16 8.37 -1.56
CA LEU A 55 -1.39 7.95 -2.19
C LEU A 55 -2.08 6.89 -1.32
N GLY A 56 -1.33 5.86 -0.92
CA GLY A 56 -1.82 4.74 -0.14
C GLY A 56 -0.84 3.56 -0.10
N ILE A 57 -1.34 2.39 0.31
CA ILE A 57 -0.55 1.16 0.42
C ILE A 57 -1.03 0.15 -0.62
N LEU A 58 -0.11 -0.44 -1.37
CA LEU A 58 -0.43 -1.44 -2.38
C LEU A 58 -0.93 -2.74 -1.71
N ALA A 59 -2.10 -3.24 -2.13
CA ALA A 59 -2.72 -4.42 -1.53
C ALA A 59 -2.39 -5.75 -2.25
N GLU A 60 -1.85 -5.66 -3.46
CA GLU A 60 -1.47 -6.82 -4.26
C GLU A 60 -0.26 -6.50 -5.15
N ASP A 61 0.55 -7.52 -5.44
CA ASP A 61 1.70 -7.36 -6.32
C ASP A 61 1.26 -6.86 -7.71
N THR A 62 2.04 -5.96 -8.30
CA THR A 62 1.86 -5.50 -9.67
C THR A 62 3.21 -5.35 -10.36
N ASP A 63 3.27 -5.62 -11.65
CA ASP A 63 4.45 -5.31 -12.48
C ASP A 63 4.34 -3.91 -13.13
N GLY A 64 3.32 -3.13 -12.79
CA GLY A 64 3.04 -1.81 -13.37
C GLY A 64 2.45 -1.86 -14.79
N SER A 65 2.26 -3.06 -15.35
CA SER A 65 1.59 -3.25 -16.65
C SER A 65 0.15 -3.74 -16.51
N GLN A 66 -0.19 -4.23 -15.33
CA GLN A 66 -1.54 -4.59 -14.92
C GLN A 66 -2.33 -3.29 -14.74
N GLY A 67 -3.58 -3.24 -15.22
CA GLY A 67 -4.42 -2.04 -15.17
C GLY A 67 -4.81 -1.65 -13.74
N ASN A 68 -6.11 -1.65 -13.43
CA ASN A 68 -6.55 -1.29 -12.09
C ASN A 68 -6.14 -2.37 -11.06
N VAL A 69 -5.39 -1.99 -10.03
CA VAL A 69 -4.99 -2.82 -8.88
C VAL A 69 -5.52 -2.21 -7.58
N ARG A 70 -5.65 -3.02 -6.53
CA ARG A 70 -6.18 -2.54 -5.24
C ARG A 70 -5.13 -1.78 -4.45
N VAL A 71 -5.48 -0.57 -4.03
CA VAL A 71 -4.64 0.29 -3.18
C VAL A 71 -5.46 0.75 -1.97
N MET A 72 -4.90 0.60 -0.77
CA MET A 72 -5.47 1.13 0.46
C MET A 72 -5.23 2.63 0.53
N VAL A 73 -6.19 3.42 0.07
CA VAL A 73 -6.07 4.89 -0.02
C VAL A 73 -6.63 5.60 1.22
N ARG A 74 -7.35 4.88 2.09
CA ARG A 74 -8.00 5.44 3.27
C ARG A 74 -8.14 4.37 4.37
N GLY A 75 -7.97 4.78 5.62
CA GLY A 75 -8.04 3.86 6.75
C GLY A 75 -9.35 3.89 7.52
N ASN A 76 -10.06 5.02 7.61
CA ASN A 76 -11.26 5.15 8.48
C ASN A 76 -11.05 4.52 9.87
N PRO A 77 -10.41 5.28 10.77
CA PRO A 77 -9.18 4.84 11.47
C PRO A 77 -8.92 3.32 11.41
N THR A 78 -7.95 2.91 10.59
CA THR A 78 -7.47 1.51 10.53
C THR A 78 -6.03 1.42 10.94
N THR A 79 -5.69 0.36 11.68
CA THR A 79 -4.32 0.04 12.04
C THR A 79 -3.68 -0.93 11.05
N VAL A 80 -2.43 -0.66 10.68
CA VAL A 80 -1.61 -1.51 9.80
C VAL A 80 -0.29 -1.87 10.48
N ASP A 81 0.23 -3.05 10.19
CA ASP A 81 1.47 -3.56 10.77
C ASP A 81 2.69 -2.93 10.07
N ALA A 82 3.40 -2.02 10.74
CA ALA A 82 4.54 -1.28 10.18
C ALA A 82 5.67 -2.20 9.70
N GLN A 83 5.83 -3.37 10.32
CA GLN A 83 6.88 -4.34 9.96
C GLN A 83 6.63 -5.01 8.61
N LYS A 84 5.41 -4.89 8.07
CA LYS A 84 5.01 -5.43 6.76
C LYS A 84 4.91 -4.35 5.70
N LEU A 85 5.18 -3.09 6.04
CA LEU A 85 5.20 -1.99 5.08
C LEU A 85 6.60 -1.82 4.50
N ASN A 86 6.66 -1.50 3.21
CA ASN A 86 7.90 -1.16 2.53
C ASN A 86 7.93 0.35 2.29
N TYR A 87 8.76 1.03 3.08
CA TYR A 87 9.01 2.47 3.00
C TYR A 87 10.08 2.85 1.95
N ASN A 88 10.58 1.87 1.19
CA ASN A 88 11.63 2.06 0.18
C ASN A 88 12.87 2.79 0.76
N THR A 89 13.19 3.99 0.28
CA THR A 89 14.32 4.81 0.77
C THR A 89 13.88 5.88 1.79
N SER A 90 12.59 5.98 2.09
CA SER A 90 12.03 6.98 3.00
C SER A 90 12.29 6.65 4.46
N VAL A 91 12.24 7.68 5.31
CA VAL A 91 12.20 7.51 6.76
C VAL A 91 10.78 7.09 7.17
N ALA A 92 10.65 5.93 7.83
CA ALA A 92 9.34 5.38 8.19
C ALA A 92 8.47 6.34 9.02
N ALA A 93 9.08 7.09 9.94
CA ALA A 93 8.37 8.04 10.78
C ALA A 93 7.69 9.18 9.98
N ASP A 94 8.33 9.63 8.89
CA ASP A 94 7.78 10.70 8.05
C ASP A 94 6.60 10.19 7.23
N ILE A 95 6.72 8.97 6.68
CA ILE A 95 5.64 8.33 5.92
C ILE A 95 4.47 7.91 6.80
N ASP A 96 4.72 7.46 8.03
CA ASP A 96 3.68 7.12 9.00
C ASP A 96 2.79 8.34 9.31
N ALA A 97 3.38 9.53 9.45
CA ALA A 97 2.61 10.76 9.66
C ALA A 97 1.68 11.06 8.46
N LEU A 98 2.15 10.86 7.23
CA LEU A 98 1.35 11.04 6.02
C LEU A 98 0.23 9.98 5.89
N LEU A 99 0.49 8.75 6.34
CA LEU A 99 -0.53 7.70 6.42
C LEU A 99 -1.60 8.02 7.47
N GLU A 100 -1.20 8.57 8.62
CA GLU A 100 -2.12 8.98 9.69
C GLU A 100 -3.10 10.06 9.22
N GLU A 101 -2.67 10.98 8.35
CA GLU A 101 -3.55 11.97 7.71
C GLU A 101 -4.66 11.33 6.85
N LYS A 102 -4.45 10.10 6.37
CA LYS A 102 -5.47 9.28 5.67
C LYS A 102 -6.29 8.39 6.60
N GLY A 103 -6.07 8.51 7.91
CA GLY A 103 -6.65 7.63 8.92
C GLY A 103 -6.06 6.22 8.92
N ILE A 104 -4.85 6.03 8.39
CA ILE A 104 -4.11 4.76 8.42
C ILE A 104 -3.01 4.87 9.48
N VAL A 105 -3.10 4.10 10.54
CA VAL A 105 -2.19 4.20 11.69
C VAL A 105 -1.24 3.01 11.68
N ALA A 106 0.05 3.26 11.46
CA ALA A 106 1.08 2.22 11.50
C ALA A 106 1.44 1.86 12.95
N VAL A 107 1.30 0.58 13.30
CA VAL A 107 1.58 0.02 14.64
C VAL A 107 2.68 -1.05 14.58
N ASN A 108 3.15 -1.54 15.74
CA ASN A 108 4.22 -2.54 15.85
C ASN A 108 5.58 -2.09 15.29
N LYS A 109 5.98 -0.85 15.59
CA LYS A 109 7.25 -0.26 15.16
C LYS A 109 8.47 -0.88 15.87
#